data_AF-A0A1H9L7X5-F1
#
_entry.id   AF-A0A1H9L7X5-F1
#
_cell.length_a   1.000
_cell.length_b   1.000
_cell.length_c   1.000
_cell.angle_alpha   90.00
_cell.angle_beta   90.00
_cell.angle_gamma   90.00
#
_symmetry.space_group_name_H-M   'P 1'
#
loop_
_entity.id
_entity.type
_entity.pdbx_description
1 polymer ?
#
loop_
_entity_poly.entity_id
_entity_poly.type
_entity_poly.pdbx_seq_one_letter_code
_entity_poly.pdbx_strand_id
1 'polypeptide(L)'
;MHLRSSILLLQTSILAILFTLAMVAGYTLSLPNASGGAAAGAEKVSGQAATPPPLSAGKIVWRKNGCAACHNKNMKDKATGPALGGVEARWAGYPREDLYAWIRNSQLLASSGHPRAMEVSEKYPGAMSNFPDLSDGEIEDLLSYIKEEYEGRP
;
A
#
# COMPACT_ATOMS: atom_id res chain seq x y z
N MET A 1 -6.21 59.74 -13.23
CA MET A 1 -6.76 58.40 -12.93
C MET A 1 -5.69 57.31 -12.76
N HIS A 2 -4.49 57.43 -13.35
CA HIS A 2 -3.42 56.41 -13.25
C HIS A 2 -2.81 56.24 -11.85
N LEU A 3 -2.63 57.32 -11.09
CA LEU A 3 -1.96 57.27 -9.77
C LEU A 3 -2.72 56.44 -8.71
N ARG A 4 -4.07 56.43 -8.77
CA ARG A 4 -4.91 55.63 -7.86
C ARG A 4 -4.89 54.13 -8.20
N SER A 5 -4.73 53.80 -9.47
CA SER A 5 -4.64 52.41 -9.93
C SER A 5 -3.29 51.77 -9.56
N SER A 6 -2.19 52.53 -9.68
CA SER A 6 -0.86 52.09 -9.24
C SER A 6 -0.77 51.83 -7.73
N ILE A 7 -1.45 52.64 -6.91
CA ILE A 7 -1.48 52.47 -5.45
C ILE A 7 -2.28 51.20 -5.05
N LEU A 8 -3.40 50.93 -5.73
CA LEU A 8 -4.22 49.75 -5.46
C LEU A 8 -3.51 48.44 -5.85
N LEU A 9 -2.75 48.45 -6.94
CA LEU A 9 -1.93 47.32 -7.38
C LEU A 9 -0.76 47.05 -6.43
N LEU A 10 -0.17 48.10 -5.86
CA LEU A 10 0.90 47.97 -4.87
C LEU A 10 0.38 47.41 -3.53
N GLN A 11 -0.78 47.88 -3.06
CA GLN A 11 -1.38 47.42 -1.81
C GLN A 11 -1.84 45.95 -1.87
N THR A 12 -2.43 45.52 -3.00
CA THR A 12 -2.83 44.11 -3.19
C THR A 12 -1.62 43.18 -3.27
N SER A 13 -0.52 43.62 -3.88
CA SER A 13 0.73 42.85 -3.93
C SER A 13 1.36 42.68 -2.53
N ILE A 14 1.39 43.75 -1.72
CA ILE A 14 1.91 43.70 -0.35
C ILE A 14 1.06 42.77 0.53
N LEU A 15 -0.27 42.85 0.44
CA LEU A 15 -1.18 41.98 1.21
C LEU A 15 -1.04 40.50 0.80
N ALA A 16 -0.86 40.21 -0.49
CA ALA A 16 -0.62 38.85 -0.97
C ALA A 16 0.72 38.28 -0.46
N ILE A 17 1.78 39.10 -0.43
CA ILE A 17 3.09 38.70 0.10
C ILE A 17 3.05 38.48 1.61
N LEU A 18 2.36 39.32 2.36
CA LEU A 18 2.20 39.15 3.81
C LEU A 18 1.37 37.89 4.15
N PHE A 19 0.34 37.60 3.36
CA PHE A 19 -0.48 36.40 3.53
C PHE A 19 0.30 35.10 3.23
N THR A 20 1.11 35.09 2.16
CA THR A 20 1.96 33.93 1.85
C THR A 20 3.06 33.72 2.88
N LEU A 21 3.68 34.79 3.40
CA LEU A 21 4.69 34.69 4.46
C LEU A 21 4.11 34.11 5.76
N ALA A 22 2.90 34.53 6.15
CA ALA A 22 2.20 34.01 7.33
C ALA A 22 1.84 32.52 7.18
N MET A 23 1.48 32.06 5.98
CA MET A 23 1.14 30.66 5.73
C MET A 23 2.37 29.74 5.80
N VAL A 24 3.54 30.20 5.34
CA VAL A 24 4.81 29.48 5.45
C VAL A 24 5.30 29.41 6.90
N ALA A 25 5.14 30.47 7.69
CA ALA A 25 5.49 30.47 9.11
C ALA A 25 4.57 29.57 9.97
N GLY A 26 3.31 29.37 9.56
CA GLY A 26 2.40 28.43 10.24
C GLY A 26 2.75 26.96 10.02
N TYR A 27 3.37 26.62 8.87
CA TYR A 27 3.72 25.24 8.52
C TYR A 27 4.94 24.70 9.27
N THR A 28 5.82 25.56 9.81
CA THR A 28 7.02 25.13 10.54
C THR A 28 6.78 24.81 12.02
N LEU A 29 5.58 25.08 12.56
CA LEU A 29 5.21 24.81 13.95
C LEU A 29 4.41 23.50 14.14
N SER A 30 4.21 22.70 13.09
CA SER A 30 3.55 21.37 13.17
C SER A 30 4.51 20.21 12.88
N LEU A 31 5.69 20.22 13.50
CA LEU A 31 6.53 19.03 13.62
C LEU A 31 6.33 18.42 15.01
N PRO A 32 5.88 17.16 15.13
CA PRO A 32 5.92 16.44 16.41
C PRO A 32 7.39 16.19 16.79
N ASN A 33 7.77 16.70 17.96
CA ASN A 33 9.07 16.51 18.61
C ASN A 33 9.28 15.02 18.93
N ALA A 34 10.08 14.33 18.10
CA ALA A 34 10.60 13.00 18.40
C ALA A 34 11.90 13.13 19.19
N SER A 35 11.83 13.03 20.52
CA SER A 35 12.98 12.83 21.40
C SER A 35 12.76 11.56 22.20
N GLY A 36 13.57 10.53 21.93
CA GLY A 36 13.52 9.23 22.59
C GLY A 36 14.03 9.24 24.03
N GLY A 37 13.58 8.24 24.78
CA GLY A 37 14.05 7.87 26.12
C GLY A 37 13.31 6.64 26.63
N ALA A 38 14.04 5.60 27.01
CA ALA A 38 13.56 4.24 27.25
C ALA A 38 13.12 3.95 28.70
N ALA A 39 12.33 2.88 28.80
CA ALA A 39 12.17 1.91 29.90
C ALA A 39 11.50 2.33 31.22
N ALA A 40 10.33 1.72 31.47
CA ALA A 40 10.08 0.75 32.55
C ALA A 40 8.62 0.85 33.04
N GLY A 41 7.91 -0.27 33.06
CA GLY A 41 6.56 -0.34 33.63
C GLY A 41 5.78 -1.53 33.10
N ALA A 42 6.09 -2.72 33.60
CA ALA A 42 5.14 -3.82 33.54
C ALA A 42 3.99 -3.52 34.49
N GLU A 43 2.79 -3.31 33.96
CA GLU A 43 1.57 -3.41 34.74
C GLU A 43 0.54 -4.26 33.98
N LYS A 44 0.13 -5.32 34.66
CA LYS A 44 -0.88 -6.27 34.25
C LYS A 44 -2.26 -5.61 34.40
N VAL A 45 -3.01 -5.48 33.31
CA VAL A 45 -4.46 -5.22 33.40
C VAL A 45 -5.22 -6.34 32.70
N SER A 46 -5.95 -7.07 33.55
CA SER A 46 -6.96 -8.05 33.19
C SER A 46 -8.20 -7.35 32.63
N GLY A 47 -8.59 -7.75 31.43
CA GLY A 47 -9.98 -7.85 31.00
C GLY A 47 -10.66 -6.58 30.50
N GLN A 48 -10.64 -6.35 29.18
CA GLN A 48 -11.77 -5.72 28.48
C GLN A 48 -11.74 -6.08 26.98
N ALA A 49 -12.86 -6.65 26.51
CA ALA A 49 -13.28 -6.91 25.13
C ALA A 49 -12.26 -7.60 24.20
N ALA A 50 -12.68 -8.70 23.57
CA ALA A 50 -11.91 -9.38 22.53
C ALA A 50 -11.52 -8.39 21.42
N THR A 51 -10.29 -7.86 21.52
CA THR A 51 -9.62 -7.25 20.38
C THR A 51 -9.59 -8.37 19.33
N PRO A 52 -10.12 -8.15 18.12
CA PRO A 52 -9.97 -9.15 17.07
C PRO A 52 -8.47 -9.51 17.01
N PRO A 53 -8.11 -10.80 16.88
CA PRO A 53 -6.72 -11.21 16.87
C PRO A 53 -5.95 -10.31 15.90
N PRO A 54 -4.73 -9.86 16.27
CA PRO A 54 -3.97 -8.95 15.43
C PRO A 54 -4.00 -9.52 14.01
N LEU A 55 -4.44 -8.69 13.05
CA LEU A 55 -4.44 -9.10 11.65
C LEU A 55 -3.02 -9.56 11.35
N SER A 56 -2.83 -10.79 10.87
CA SER A 56 -1.51 -11.23 10.42
C SER A 56 -0.95 -10.19 9.44
N ALA A 57 0.36 -9.94 9.47
CA ALA A 57 0.97 -8.86 8.69
C ALA A 57 0.54 -8.89 7.21
N GLY A 58 0.41 -10.08 6.62
CA GLY A 58 -0.11 -10.26 5.26
C GLY A 58 -1.56 -9.83 5.06
N LYS A 59 -2.42 -10.02 6.06
CA LYS A 59 -3.81 -9.53 6.03
C LYS A 59 -3.86 -7.99 6.07
N ILE A 60 -2.88 -7.34 6.70
CA ILE A 60 -2.74 -5.88 6.66
C ILE A 60 -2.35 -5.45 5.25
N VAL A 61 -1.34 -6.07 4.64
CA VAL A 61 -0.91 -5.80 3.25
C VAL A 61 -2.08 -6.00 2.28
N TRP A 62 -2.81 -7.11 2.41
CA TRP A 62 -3.99 -7.43 1.60
C TRP A 62 -5.07 -6.35 1.64
N ARG A 63 -5.38 -5.86 2.86
CA ARG A 63 -6.41 -4.83 3.06
C ARG A 63 -5.97 -3.45 2.60
N LYS A 64 -4.75 -3.05 2.98
CA LYS A 64 -4.17 -1.74 2.68
C LYS A 64 -4.09 -1.48 1.17
N ASN A 65 -3.74 -2.51 0.41
CA ASN A 65 -3.53 -2.42 -1.04
C ASN A 65 -4.76 -2.83 -1.87
N GLY A 66 -5.92 -3.07 -1.24
CA GLY A 66 -7.17 -3.30 -1.96
C GLY A 66 -7.23 -4.61 -2.75
N CYS A 67 -6.44 -5.63 -2.40
CA CYS A 67 -6.35 -6.89 -3.14
C CYS A 67 -7.73 -7.60 -3.27
N ALA A 68 -8.59 -7.43 -2.26
CA ALA A 68 -9.95 -7.96 -2.23
C ALA A 68 -10.90 -7.36 -3.28
N ALA A 69 -10.52 -6.27 -3.96
CA ALA A 69 -11.31 -5.69 -5.03
C ALA A 69 -11.38 -6.61 -6.26
N CYS A 70 -10.33 -7.40 -6.49
CA CYS A 70 -10.21 -8.25 -7.68
C CYS A 70 -10.06 -9.73 -7.36
N HIS A 71 -9.51 -10.09 -6.20
CA HIS A 71 -9.28 -11.48 -5.83
C HIS A 71 -10.24 -11.93 -4.74
N ASN A 72 -10.75 -13.16 -4.88
CA ASN A 72 -11.69 -13.71 -3.90
C ASN A 72 -10.97 -13.99 -2.57
N LYS A 73 -11.59 -13.55 -1.46
CA LYS A 73 -11.06 -13.69 -0.10
C LYS A 73 -10.90 -15.14 0.34
N ASN A 74 -11.66 -16.07 -0.24
CA ASN A 74 -11.53 -17.49 0.10
C ASN A 74 -10.33 -18.17 -0.58
N MET A 75 -9.60 -17.45 -1.45
CA MET A 75 -8.45 -17.91 -2.23
C MET A 75 -8.72 -19.10 -3.16
N LYS A 76 -9.92 -19.66 -3.18
CA LYS A 76 -10.29 -20.87 -3.93
C LYS A 76 -11.01 -20.54 -5.22
N ASP A 77 -11.84 -19.51 -5.21
CA ASP A 77 -12.63 -19.11 -6.35
C ASP A 77 -11.98 -17.95 -7.12
N LYS A 78 -12.23 -17.92 -8.43
CA LYS A 78 -11.90 -16.76 -9.26
C LYS A 78 -12.91 -15.63 -9.05
N ALA A 79 -12.48 -14.40 -9.29
CA ALA A 79 -13.34 -13.22 -9.38
C ALA A 79 -12.92 -12.44 -10.64
N THR A 80 -12.64 -11.14 -10.53
CA THR A 80 -12.00 -10.37 -11.61
C THR A 80 -10.61 -10.95 -11.93
N GLY A 81 -9.86 -11.32 -10.89
CA GLY A 81 -8.59 -12.03 -10.99
C GLY A 81 -8.70 -13.54 -10.72
N PRO A 82 -7.60 -14.28 -10.94
CA PRO A 82 -7.54 -15.70 -10.61
C PRO A 82 -7.71 -15.96 -9.10
N ALA A 83 -8.13 -17.19 -8.79
CA ALA A 83 -7.98 -17.75 -7.44
C ALA A 83 -6.49 -17.74 -7.07
N LEU A 84 -6.17 -17.28 -5.85
CA LEU A 84 -4.78 -17.13 -5.39
C LEU A 84 -4.25 -18.32 -4.58
N GLY A 85 -5.12 -19.24 -4.18
CA GLY A 85 -4.73 -20.49 -3.54
C GLY A 85 -3.74 -21.27 -4.39
N GLY A 86 -2.67 -21.76 -3.76
CA GLY A 86 -1.57 -22.43 -4.45
C GLY A 86 -0.85 -21.56 -5.49
N VAL A 87 -0.85 -20.22 -5.35
CA VAL A 87 -0.08 -19.34 -6.25
C VAL A 87 1.40 -19.68 -6.24
N GLU A 88 2.00 -19.94 -5.08
CA GLU A 88 3.42 -20.25 -4.97
C GLU A 88 3.78 -21.53 -5.74
N ALA A 89 2.96 -22.58 -5.62
CA ALA A 89 3.16 -23.83 -6.38
C ALA A 89 3.08 -23.60 -7.90
N ARG A 90 2.18 -22.70 -8.35
CA ARG A 90 2.04 -22.31 -9.76
C ARG A 90 3.19 -21.45 -10.30
N TRP A 91 4.04 -20.92 -9.42
CA TRP A 91 5.24 -20.14 -9.76
C TRP A 91 6.55 -20.86 -9.41
N ALA A 92 6.50 -22.07 -8.83
CA ALA A 92 7.67 -22.80 -8.34
C ALA A 92 8.70 -23.19 -9.43
N GLY A 93 8.34 -23.11 -10.71
CA GLY A 93 9.26 -23.31 -11.84
C GLY A 93 10.11 -22.08 -12.19
N TYR A 94 9.91 -20.96 -11.50
CA TYR A 94 10.59 -19.69 -11.72
C TYR A 94 11.34 -19.25 -10.46
N PRO A 95 12.38 -18.41 -10.59
CA PRO A 95 12.93 -17.64 -9.47
C PRO A 95 11.84 -17.01 -8.62
N ARG A 96 12.03 -17.03 -7.29
CA ARG A 96 11.04 -16.51 -6.35
C ARG A 96 10.78 -15.02 -6.57
N GLU A 97 11.83 -14.31 -6.97
CA GLU A 97 11.87 -12.90 -7.30
C GLU A 97 10.96 -12.55 -8.48
N ASP A 98 10.70 -13.49 -9.39
CA ASP A 98 9.77 -13.26 -10.51
C ASP A 98 8.33 -13.15 -10.03
N LEU A 99 7.95 -13.93 -9.00
CA LEU A 99 6.64 -13.75 -8.36
C LEU A 99 6.56 -12.40 -7.65
N TYR A 100 7.66 -11.89 -7.08
CA TYR A 100 7.66 -10.57 -6.44
C TYR A 100 7.55 -9.46 -7.47
N ALA A 101 8.29 -9.57 -8.57
CA ALA A 101 8.19 -8.67 -9.71
C ALA A 101 6.76 -8.66 -10.28
N TRP A 102 6.14 -9.83 -10.40
CA TRP A 102 4.74 -9.96 -10.82
C TRP A 102 3.79 -9.24 -9.86
N ILE A 103 3.95 -9.44 -8.55
CA ILE A 103 3.11 -8.80 -7.54
C ILE A 103 3.29 -7.28 -7.55
N ARG A 104 4.51 -6.77 -7.75
CA ARG A 104 4.76 -5.32 -7.82
C ARG A 104 4.25 -4.68 -9.11
N ASN A 105 4.45 -5.34 -10.25
CA ASN A 105 4.12 -4.79 -11.56
C ASN A 105 3.96 -5.91 -12.60
N SER A 106 2.78 -6.50 -12.63
CA SER A 106 2.45 -7.61 -13.52
C SER A 106 2.62 -7.26 -15.01
N GLN A 107 2.31 -6.01 -15.38
CA GLN A 107 2.35 -5.52 -16.75
C GLN A 107 3.79 -5.35 -17.23
N LEU A 108 4.69 -4.87 -16.36
CA LEU A 108 6.10 -4.76 -16.69
C LEU A 108 6.71 -6.14 -16.91
N LEU A 109 6.41 -7.10 -16.03
CA LEU A 109 6.92 -8.48 -16.17
C LEU A 109 6.33 -9.19 -17.40
N ALA A 110 5.05 -8.97 -17.71
CA ALA A 110 4.45 -9.52 -18.93
C ALA A 110 5.06 -8.90 -20.20
N SER A 111 5.25 -7.57 -20.21
CA SER A 111 5.81 -6.86 -21.37
C SER A 111 7.31 -7.11 -21.59
N SER A 112 8.05 -7.58 -20.58
CA SER A 112 9.43 -8.05 -20.74
C SER A 112 9.54 -9.45 -21.38
N GLY A 113 8.40 -10.10 -21.67
CA GLY A 113 8.37 -11.41 -22.31
C GLY A 113 8.44 -12.60 -21.35
N HIS A 114 8.22 -12.40 -20.04
CA HIS A 114 8.25 -13.49 -19.08
C HIS A 114 7.09 -14.49 -19.37
N PRO A 115 7.38 -15.77 -19.62
CA PRO A 115 6.41 -16.71 -20.22
C PRO A 115 5.17 -16.92 -19.35
N ARG A 116 5.34 -17.10 -18.03
CA ARG A 116 4.22 -17.23 -17.08
C ARG A 116 3.38 -15.96 -17.00
N ALA A 117 4.03 -14.81 -17.07
CA ALA A 117 3.38 -13.51 -16.89
C ALA A 117 2.46 -13.24 -18.10
N MET A 118 2.99 -13.49 -19.30
CA MET A 118 2.21 -13.43 -20.54
C MET A 118 1.01 -14.39 -20.52
N GLU A 119 1.21 -15.66 -20.12
CA GLU A 119 0.14 -16.66 -20.04
C GLU A 119 -1.00 -16.19 -19.11
N VAL A 120 -0.64 -15.68 -17.92
CA VAL A 120 -1.63 -15.22 -16.95
C VAL A 120 -2.33 -13.94 -17.46
N SER A 121 -1.60 -13.00 -18.05
CA SER A 121 -2.17 -11.76 -18.62
C SER A 121 -3.10 -12.02 -19.80
N GLU A 122 -2.85 -13.02 -20.64
CA GLU A 122 -3.74 -13.41 -21.73
C GLU A 122 -5.05 -13.99 -21.20
N LYS A 123 -4.97 -14.83 -20.15
CA LYS A 123 -6.14 -15.47 -19.54
C LYS A 123 -6.97 -14.52 -18.68
N TYR A 124 -6.33 -13.50 -18.10
CA TYR A 124 -6.94 -12.50 -17.23
C TYR A 124 -6.57 -11.09 -17.73
N PRO A 125 -7.29 -10.55 -18.73
CA PRO A 125 -6.94 -9.28 -19.37
C PRO A 125 -7.16 -8.05 -18.48
N GLY A 126 -7.73 -8.24 -17.28
CA GLY A 126 -7.87 -7.17 -16.29
C GLY A 126 -6.51 -6.75 -15.75
N ALA A 127 -6.18 -5.47 -15.88
CA ALA A 127 -4.95 -4.90 -15.33
C ALA A 127 -4.97 -4.91 -13.80
N MET A 128 -3.98 -5.58 -13.18
CA MET A 128 -3.72 -5.47 -11.75
C MET A 128 -3.10 -4.10 -11.45
N SER A 129 -3.45 -3.46 -10.33
CA SER A 129 -2.76 -2.22 -9.93
C SER A 129 -1.26 -2.46 -9.72
N ASN A 130 -0.46 -1.41 -9.89
CA ASN A 130 0.98 -1.46 -9.59
C ASN A 130 1.21 -1.18 -8.11
N PHE A 131 2.12 -1.93 -7.50
CA PHE A 131 2.49 -1.84 -6.10
C PHE A 131 4.02 -1.71 -5.92
N PRO A 132 4.65 -0.66 -6.50
CA PRO A 132 6.12 -0.53 -6.53
C PRO A 132 6.74 -0.40 -5.13
N ASP A 133 5.97 0.08 -4.15
CA ASP A 133 6.44 0.36 -2.81
C ASP A 133 6.39 -0.85 -1.86
N LEU A 134 5.85 -2.00 -2.32
CA LEU A 134 5.85 -3.22 -1.50
C LEU A 134 7.28 -3.74 -1.34
N SER A 135 7.72 -3.89 -0.10
CA SER A 135 8.97 -4.58 0.24
C SER A 135 8.85 -6.09 0.04
N ASP A 136 9.99 -6.79 -0.08
CA ASP A 136 9.98 -8.27 -0.20
C ASP A 136 9.34 -8.92 1.03
N GLY A 137 9.59 -8.35 2.23
CA GLY A 137 8.97 -8.83 3.47
C GLY A 137 7.45 -8.70 3.47
N GLU A 138 6.91 -7.57 3.00
CA GLU A 138 5.45 -7.41 2.87
C GLU A 138 4.84 -8.37 1.85
N ILE A 139 5.57 -8.70 0.78
CA ILE A 139 5.12 -9.69 -0.21
C ILE A 139 5.15 -11.09 0.39
N GLU A 140 6.16 -11.45 1.17
CA GLU A 140 6.22 -12.74 1.86
C GLU A 140 5.10 -12.89 2.90
N ASP A 141 4.85 -11.83 3.67
CA ASP A 141 3.73 -11.77 4.60
C ASP A 141 2.40 -11.98 3.86
N LEU A 142 2.23 -11.31 2.72
CA LEU A 142 1.04 -11.44 1.86
C LEU A 142 0.86 -12.86 1.32
N LEU A 143 1.93 -13.49 0.82
CA LEU A 143 1.90 -14.86 0.29
C LEU A 143 1.60 -15.87 1.41
N SER A 144 2.18 -15.67 2.58
CA SER A 144 1.88 -16.48 3.78
C SER A 144 0.40 -16.38 4.16
N TYR A 145 -0.16 -15.17 4.17
CA TYR A 145 -1.59 -14.97 4.39
C TYR A 145 -2.47 -15.68 3.34
N ILE A 146 -2.11 -15.59 2.06
CA ILE A 146 -2.86 -16.27 0.98
C ILE A 146 -2.85 -17.79 1.19
N LYS A 147 -1.69 -18.36 1.53
CA LYS A 147 -1.53 -19.79 1.80
C LYS A 147 -2.39 -20.23 2.99
N GLU A 148 -2.28 -19.51 4.10
CA GLU A 148 -3.07 -19.74 5.32
C GLU A 148 -4.59 -19.71 5.04
N GLU A 149 -5.09 -18.70 4.33
CA GLU A 149 -6.52 -18.63 3.97
C GLU A 149 -6.94 -19.78 3.03
N TYR A 150 -6.07 -20.17 2.10
CA TYR A 150 -6.34 -21.25 1.16
C TYR A 150 -6.42 -22.63 1.84
N GLU A 151 -5.44 -22.94 2.68
CA GLU A 151 -5.37 -24.19 3.45
C GLU A 151 -6.46 -24.28 4.51
N GLY A 152 -7.18 -23.16 4.74
CA GLY A 152 -8.23 -23.06 5.72
C GLY A 152 -7.60 -23.01 7.09
N ARG A 153 -7.05 -21.82 7.42
CA ARG A 153 -6.39 -21.52 8.70
C ARG A 153 -6.97 -22.37 9.84
N PRO A 154 -6.13 -22.95 10.71
CA PRO A 154 -6.63 -23.39 12.01
C PRO A 154 -7.32 -22.26 12.76
#